data_AF-A0A4P6ZCF7-F1
#
_entry.id   AF-A0A4P6ZCF7-F1
#
_cell.length_a   1.000
_cell.length_b   1.000
_cell.length_c   1.000
_cell.angle_alpha   90.00
_cell.angle_beta   90.00
_cell.angle_gamma   90.00
#
_symmetry.space_group_name_H-M   'P 1'
#
loop_
_entity.id
_entity.type
_entity.pdbx_description
1 polymer ?
#
loop_
_entity_poly.entity_id
_entity_poly.type
_entity_poly.pdbx_seq_one_letter_code
_entity_poly.pdbx_strand_id
1 'polypeptide(L)' 'MFLYLVTKNHSFSDGNKRIAAFLFLWFLSNNELLYRKSGDKLLENNTLVALTLMIAQSKSEEKDTMVKVVVNLINKNN' A
#
# COMPACT_ATOMS: atom_id res chain seq x y z
N MET A 1 8.33 -0.61 -1.20
CA MET A 1 9.09 0.67 -1.05
C MET A 1 8.27 1.91 -1.42
N PHE A 2 7.58 1.93 -2.58
CA PHE A 2 6.83 3.11 -3.07
C PHE A 2 5.75 3.63 -2.11
N LEU A 3 4.82 2.77 -1.66
CA LEU A 3 3.77 3.14 -0.71
C LEU A 3 4.32 3.69 0.62
N TYR A 4 5.44 3.14 1.12
CA TYR A 4 6.09 3.59 2.35
C TYR A 4 6.62 5.02 2.22
N LEU A 5 7.34 5.30 1.12
CA LEU A 5 7.97 6.60 0.90
C LEU A 5 6.93 7.72 0.74
N VAL A 6 5.90 7.49 -0.07
CA VAL A 6 4.86 8.50 -0.31
C VAL A 6 4.05 8.79 0.96
N THR A 7 3.79 7.77 1.78
CA THR A 7 3.04 7.95 3.03
C THR A 7 3.83 8.71 4.09
N LYS A 8 5.15 8.46 4.18
CA LYS A 8 5.96 8.92 5.32
C LYS A 8 6.79 10.17 5.07
N ASN A 9 7.25 10.41 3.85
CA ASN A 9 8.14 11.53 3.55
C ASN A 9 7.41 12.89 3.44
N HIS A 10 6.11 12.94 3.70
CA HIS A 10 5.30 14.16 3.56
C HIS A 10 5.57 14.87 2.22
N SER A 11 5.66 14.11 1.14
CA SER A 11 6.07 14.62 -0.18
C SER A 11 5.10 15.66 -0.76
N PHE A 12 3.91 15.80 -0.18
CA PHE A 12 2.89 16.80 -0.53
C PHE A 12 2.56 17.69 0.67
N SER A 13 2.12 18.92 0.38
CA SER A 13 1.72 19.92 1.39
C SER A 13 0.59 19.45 2.30
N ASP A 14 -0.35 18.66 1.77
CA ASP A 14 -1.38 17.93 2.53
C ASP A 14 -1.79 16.65 1.78
N GLY A 15 -2.54 15.76 2.44
CA GLY A 15 -3.20 14.65 1.79
C GLY A 15 -2.31 13.45 1.49
N ASN A 16 -1.05 13.44 1.96
CA ASN A 16 -0.06 12.37 1.74
C ASN A 16 -0.64 10.95 1.91
N LYS A 17 -1.46 10.71 2.93
CA LYS A 17 -2.10 9.41 3.17
C LYS A 17 -3.10 9.03 2.06
N ARG A 18 -3.94 9.98 1.62
CA ARG A 18 -4.92 9.78 0.54
C ARG A 18 -4.21 9.58 -0.80
N ILE A 19 -3.18 10.40 -1.07
CA ILE A 19 -2.38 10.33 -2.28
C ILE A 19 -1.59 9.01 -2.34
N ALA A 20 -1.02 8.57 -1.22
CA ALA A 20 -0.31 7.29 -1.13
C ALA A 20 -1.25 6.10 -1.40
N ALA A 21 -2.43 6.08 -0.78
CA ALA A 21 -3.43 5.04 -1.01
C ALA A 21 -3.89 5.01 -2.48
N PHE A 22 -4.14 6.18 -3.07
CA PHE A 22 -4.52 6.30 -4.48
C PHE A 22 -3.41 5.83 -5.42
N LEU A 23 -2.17 6.31 -5.24
CA LEU A 23 -1.03 5.94 -6.07
C LEU A 23 -0.72 4.44 -6.00
N PHE A 24 -0.96 3.82 -4.84
CA PHE A 24 -0.79 2.39 -4.67
C PHE A 24 -1.88 1.58 -5.38
N LEU A 25 -3.15 2.01 -5.30
CA LEU A 25 -4.22 1.40 -6.10
C LEU A 25 -3.96 1.56 -7.60
N TRP A 26 -3.52 2.74 -8.04
CA TRP A 26 -3.15 3.02 -9.43
C TRP A 26 -1.99 2.15 -9.90
N PHE A 27 -0.96 1.98 -9.08
CA PHE A 27 0.15 1.05 -9.34
C PHE A 27 -0.35 -0.39 -9.52
N LEU A 28 -1.20 -0.88 -8.61
CA LEU A 28 -1.76 -2.24 -8.74
C LEU A 28 -2.63 -2.38 -9.99
N SER A 29 -3.40 -1.36 -10.34
CA SER A 29 -4.24 -1.36 -11.55
C SER A 29 -3.40 -1.43 -12.82
N ASN A 30 -2.35 -0.62 -12.92
CA ASN A 30 -1.47 -0.58 -14.09
C ASN A 30 -0.66 -1.87 -14.29
N ASN A 31 -0.45 -2.64 -13.23
CA ASN A 31 0.24 -3.94 -13.30
C ASN A 31 -0.74 -5.12 -13.40
N GLU A 32 -2.04 -4.85 -13.60
CA GLU A 32 -3.09 -5.89 -13.65
C GLU A 32 -3.16 -6.76 -12.37
N LEU A 33 -2.71 -6.20 -11.24
CA LEU A 33 -2.70 -6.87 -9.93
C LEU A 33 -3.89 -6.48 -9.06
N LEU A 34 -4.61 -5.40 -9.39
CA LEU A 34 -5.71 -4.89 -8.56
C LEU A 34 -6.87 -5.89 -8.41
N TYR A 35 -7.07 -6.75 -9.41
CA TYR A 35 -8.10 -7.78 -9.41
C TYR A 35 -7.48 -9.18 -9.50
N ARG A 36 -8.12 -10.15 -8.86
CA ARG A 36 -7.83 -11.57 -9.02
C ARG A 36 -8.42 -12.04 -10.35
N LYS A 37 -7.94 -13.20 -10.84
CA LYS A 37 -8.51 -13.83 -12.05
C LYS A 37 -10.00 -14.19 -11.89
N SER A 38 -10.47 -14.34 -10.66
CA SER A 38 -11.89 -14.53 -10.31
C SER A 38 -12.74 -13.28 -10.45
N GLY A 39 -12.14 -12.09 -10.63
CA GLY A 39 -12.83 -10.80 -10.66
C GLY A 39 -12.90 -10.09 -9.30
N ASP A 40 -12.54 -10.75 -8.21
CA ASP A 40 -12.50 -10.15 -6.87
C ASP A 40 -11.35 -9.14 -6.74
N LYS A 41 -11.53 -8.09 -5.95
CA LYS A 41 -10.43 -7.17 -5.63
C LYS A 41 -9.32 -7.92 -4.88
N LEU A 42 -8.08 -7.61 -5.22
CA LEU A 42 -6.91 -8.14 -4.52
C LEU A 42 -6.87 -7.63 -3.07
N LEU A 43 -7.19 -6.35 -2.89
CA LEU A 43 -7.24 -5.67 -1.60
C LEU A 43 -8.62 -5.06 -1.39
N GLU A 44 -9.26 -5.44 -0.30
CA GLU A 44 -10.46 -4.78 0.19
C GLU A 44 -10.13 -3.35 0.66
N ASN A 45 -11.12 -2.45 0.56
CA ASN A 45 -10.95 -1.05 0.94
C ASN A 45 -10.47 -0.92 2.41
N ASN A 46 -10.99 -1.76 3.30
CA ASN A 46 -10.62 -1.75 4.72
C ASN A 46 -9.17 -2.18 4.93
N THR A 47 -8.68 -3.16 4.16
CA THR A 47 -7.28 -3.60 4.19
C THR A 47 -6.34 -2.49 3.73
N LEU A 48 -6.72 -1.76 2.68
CA LEU A 48 -5.93 -0.63 2.18
C LEU A 48 -5.83 0.51 3.21
N VAL A 49 -6.94 0.82 3.89
CA VAL A 49 -6.96 1.83 4.96
C VAL A 49 -6.06 1.39 6.11
N ALA A 50 -6.18 0.15 6.57
CA ALA A 50 -5.35 -0.41 7.64
C ALA A 50 -3.86 -0.34 7.28
N LEU A 51 -3.47 -0.76 6.07
CA LEU A 51 -2.08 -0.70 5.60
C LEU A 51 -1.52 0.72 5.57
N THR A 52 -2.31 1.67 5.05
CA THR A 52 -1.90 3.07 4.96
C THR A 52 -1.69 3.66 6.36
N LEU A 53 -2.53 3.32 7.33
CA LEU A 53 -2.39 3.74 8.73
C LEU A 53 -1.19 3.07 9.42
N MET A 54 -1.00 1.76 9.23
CA MET A 54 0.16 1.04 9.77
C MET A 54 1.47 1.66 9.29
N ILE A 55 1.57 1.94 7.99
CA ILE A 55 2.75 2.61 7.40
C ILE A 55 2.92 4.02 7.97
N ALA A 56 1.83 4.79 8.06
CA ALA A 56 1.86 6.15 8.60
C ALA A 56 2.28 6.22 10.08
N GLN A 57 1.96 5.19 10.86
CA GLN A 57 2.28 5.11 12.30
C GLN A 57 3.61 4.39 12.59
N SER A 58 4.14 3.63 11.63
CA SER A 58 5.37 2.85 11.79
C SER A 58 6.61 3.72 12.07
N LYS A 59 7.53 3.20 12.89
CA LYS A 59 8.86 3.78 13.08
C LYS A 59 9.72 3.63 11.84
N SER A 60 10.75 4.44 11.71
CA SER A 60 11.61 4.43 10.51
C SER A 60 12.43 3.14 10.43
N GLU A 61 12.78 2.57 11.59
CA GLU A 61 13.44 1.26 11.68
C GLU A 61 12.55 0.10 11.17
N GLU A 62 11.22 0.25 11.21
CA GLU A 62 10.26 -0.80 10.82
C GLU A 62 9.96 -0.83 9.32
N LYS A 63 10.64 0.02 8.54
CA LYS A 63 10.42 0.17 7.09
C LYS A 63 10.42 -1.17 6.36
N ASP A 64 11.46 -1.97 6.57
CA ASP A 64 11.62 -3.23 5.83
C ASP A 64 10.56 -4.26 6.22
N THR A 65 10.15 -4.27 7.49
CA THR A 65 9.02 -5.06 7.98
C THR A 65 7.72 -4.64 7.30
N MET A 66 7.41 -3.34 7.26
CA MET A 66 6.21 -2.83 6.59
C MET A 66 6.20 -3.16 5.09
N VAL A 67 7.36 -3.07 4.42
CA VAL A 67 7.48 -3.46 3.02
C VAL A 67 7.20 -4.96 2.84
N LYS A 68 7.74 -5.82 3.70
CA LYS A 68 7.47 -7.27 3.67
C LYS A 68 5.99 -7.59 3.88
N VAL A 69 5.32 -6.92 4.81
CA VAL A 69 3.87 -7.09 5.03
C VAL A 69 3.08 -6.74 3.77
N VAL A 70 3.37 -5.60 3.15
CA VAL A 70 2.70 -5.18 1.90
C VAL A 70 2.96 -6.19 0.78
N VAL A 71 4.21 -6.65 0.62
CA VAL A 71 4.55 -7.65 -0.40
C VAL A 71 3.83 -8.96 -0.14
N ASN A 72 3.82 -9.47 1.08
CA ASN A 72 3.14 -10.73 1.43
C ASN A 72 1.63 -10.70 1.19
N LEU A 73 0.99 -9.54 1.32
CA LEU A 73 -0.44 -9.39 1.07
C LEU A 73 -0.78 -9.34 -0.43
N ILE A 74 0.15 -8.86 -1.26
CA ILE A 74 -0.01 -8.80 -2.72
C ILE A 74 0.40 -10.13 -3.36
N ASN A 75 1.41 -10.80 -2.78
CA ASN A 75 1.99 -12.00 -3.33
C ASN A 75 1.06 -13.19 -3.13
N LYS A 76 0.69 -13.85 -4.24
CA LYS A 76 -0.36 -14.89 -4.27
C LYS A 76 0.12 -16.28 -3.82
N ASN A 77 1.40 -16.43 -3.42
CA ASN A 77 2.07 -17.71 -3.21
C ASN A 77 2.64 -17.91 -1.78
N ASN A 78 1.88 -17.56 -0.74
CA ASN A 78 2.21 -18.01 0.62
C ASN A 78 1.48 -19.29 0.96
#